data_AF-A0A2A9N8S0-F1
#
_entry.id   AF-A0A2A9N8S0-F1
#
_cell.length_a   1.000
_cell.length_b   1.000
_cell.length_c   1.000
_cell.angle_alpha   90.00
_cell.angle_beta   90.00
_cell.angle_gamma   90.00
#
_symmetry.space_group_name_H-M   'P 1'
#
loop_
_entity.id
_entity.type
_entity.pdbx_description
1 polymer ?
#
loop_
_entity_poly.entity_id
_entity_poly.type
_entity_poly.pdbx_seq_one_letter_code
_entity_poly.pdbx_strand_id
1 'polypeptide(L)'
;WVTRRIWSESKGEAVRTLQQYAHNKQTPEVTESLINELNMMSESEALMAIYELKQRPTTSLTPTVVRTLGNNQMDVRCIISTTDTLETFEVKALLDSGCTGSCVNREFVEKHRLNTTPLPRPIPVYNA
;
A
#
# COMPACT_ATOMS: atom_id res chain seq x y z
N TRP A 1 2.93 -22.07 -2.77
CA TRP A 1 4.17 -22.87 -2.56
C TRP A 1 5.23 -22.06 -1.81
N VAL A 2 5.48 -20.78 -2.19
CA VAL A 2 6.41 -19.90 -1.47
C VAL A 2 5.97 -19.62 -0.02
N THR A 3 4.68 -19.36 0.22
CA THR A 3 4.09 -19.16 1.56
C THR A 3 4.38 -20.33 2.50
N ARG A 4 4.06 -21.56 2.08
CA ARG A 4 4.29 -22.77 2.88
C ARG A 4 5.77 -23.01 3.19
N ARG A 5 6.65 -22.61 2.28
CA ARG A 5 8.10 -22.72 2.44
C ARG A 5 8.64 -21.72 3.47
N ILE A 6 8.18 -20.47 3.41
CA ILE A 6 8.46 -19.42 4.40
C ILE A 6 7.97 -19.83 5.80
N TRP A 7 6.82 -20.50 5.89
CA TRP A 7 6.26 -21.00 7.15
C TRP A 7 6.99 -22.22 7.74
N SER A 8 7.72 -22.97 6.91
CA SER A 8 8.45 -24.17 7.33
C SER A 8 9.93 -23.93 7.65
N GLU A 9 10.52 -22.84 7.14
CA GLU A 9 11.95 -22.54 7.26
C GLU A 9 12.26 -21.74 8.54
N SER A 10 13.51 -21.77 9.00
CA SER A 10 13.96 -20.90 10.09
C SER A 10 13.88 -19.44 9.67
N LYS A 11 13.66 -18.49 10.61
CA LYS A 11 13.44 -17.07 10.27
C LYS A 11 14.53 -16.48 9.36
N GLY A 12 15.79 -16.83 9.61
CA GLY A 12 16.92 -16.37 8.79
C GLY A 12 16.97 -16.98 7.38
N GLU A 13 16.45 -18.19 7.20
CA GLU A 13 16.32 -18.82 5.88
C GLU A 13 15.11 -18.27 5.13
N ALA A 14 13.99 -18.09 5.83
CA ALA A 14 12.78 -17.48 5.29
C ALA A 14 13.02 -16.08 4.72
N VAL A 15 13.83 -15.25 5.41
CA VAL A 15 14.28 -13.94 4.90
C VAL A 15 15.06 -14.09 3.60
N ARG A 16 16.04 -15.02 3.52
CA ARG A 16 16.84 -15.22 2.31
C ARG A 16 16.00 -15.76 1.15
N THR A 17 15.11 -16.69 1.41
CA THR A 17 14.17 -17.24 0.43
C THR A 17 13.24 -16.14 -0.10
N LEU A 18 12.74 -15.27 0.77
CA LEU A 18 11.89 -14.15 0.36
C LEU A 18 12.68 -13.06 -0.38
N GLN A 19 13.94 -12.79 -0.01
CA GLN A 19 14.84 -11.88 -0.74
C GLN A 19 15.14 -12.36 -2.16
N GLN A 20 15.27 -13.68 -2.37
CA GLN A 20 15.43 -14.26 -3.71
C GLN A 20 14.17 -14.12 -4.58
N TYR A 21 13.00 -14.06 -3.96
CA TYR A 21 11.72 -13.95 -4.65
C TYR A 21 11.28 -12.49 -4.87
N ALA A 22 11.68 -11.60 -3.97
CA ALA A 22 11.37 -10.19 -4.03
C ALA A 22 12.13 -9.49 -5.17
N HIS A 23 11.53 -8.43 -5.70
CA HIS A 23 12.19 -7.56 -6.67
C HIS A 23 13.45 -6.93 -6.03
N ASN A 24 14.52 -6.75 -6.80
CA ASN A 24 15.82 -6.28 -6.28
C ASN A 24 15.74 -5.00 -5.42
N LYS A 25 14.87 -4.05 -5.80
CA LYS A 25 14.60 -2.81 -5.05
C LYS A 25 13.79 -2.99 -3.75
N GLN A 26 13.11 -4.11 -3.58
CA GLN A 26 12.31 -4.45 -2.40
C GLN A 26 13.06 -5.37 -1.41
N THR A 27 14.26 -5.86 -1.79
CA THR A 27 15.12 -6.65 -0.90
C THR A 27 15.43 -6.02 0.47
N PRO A 28 15.54 -4.68 0.63
CA PRO A 28 15.76 -4.06 1.93
C PRO A 28 14.54 -4.13 2.86
N GLU A 29 13.34 -4.30 2.30
CA GLU A 29 12.08 -4.36 3.07
C GLU A 29 11.78 -5.78 3.57
N VAL A 30 12.47 -6.77 3.03
CA VAL A 30 12.40 -8.16 3.49
C VAL A 30 13.16 -8.32 4.81
N THR A 31 12.46 -8.03 5.90
CA THR A 31 12.97 -8.08 7.28
C THR A 31 12.37 -9.24 8.06
N GLU A 32 12.96 -9.57 9.21
CA GLU A 32 12.38 -10.57 10.13
C GLU A 32 10.99 -10.16 10.65
N SER A 33 10.71 -8.86 10.74
CA SER A 33 9.38 -8.35 11.09
C SER A 33 8.34 -8.75 10.05
N LEU A 34 8.67 -8.58 8.77
CA LEU A 34 7.81 -8.97 7.66
C LEU A 34 7.51 -10.47 7.67
N ILE A 35 8.50 -11.31 8.00
CA ILE A 35 8.29 -12.76 8.12
C ILE A 35 7.32 -13.08 9.27
N ASN A 36 7.45 -12.41 10.42
CA ASN A 36 6.51 -12.63 11.53
C ASN A 36 5.08 -12.22 11.14
N GLU A 37 4.90 -11.12 10.41
CA GLU A 37 3.60 -10.69 9.90
C GLU A 37 3.03 -11.71 8.91
N LEU A 38 3.83 -12.19 7.95
CA LEU A 38 3.41 -13.23 7.00
C LEU A 38 3.03 -14.55 7.67
N ASN A 39 3.63 -14.86 8.83
CA ASN A 39 3.30 -16.05 9.63
C ASN A 39 1.99 -15.89 10.42
N MET A 40 1.55 -14.66 10.68
CA MET A 40 0.29 -14.37 11.39
C MET A 40 -0.91 -14.22 10.45
N MET A 41 -0.67 -14.05 9.15
CA MET A 41 -1.69 -13.87 8.11
C MET A 41 -2.25 -15.21 7.61
N SER A 42 -3.44 -15.17 7.01
CA SER A 42 -3.98 -16.32 6.29
C SER A 42 -3.18 -16.62 5.01
N GLU A 43 -3.25 -17.85 4.48
CA GLU A 43 -2.48 -18.25 3.28
C GLU A 43 -2.77 -17.33 2.08
N SER A 44 -4.01 -16.86 1.93
CA SER A 44 -4.41 -15.96 0.84
C SER A 44 -3.79 -14.56 0.99
N GLU A 45 -3.79 -14.01 2.20
CA GLU A 45 -3.23 -12.68 2.47
C GLU A 45 -1.71 -12.69 2.35
N ALA A 46 -1.07 -13.74 2.87
CA ALA A 46 0.37 -13.94 2.75
C ALA A 46 0.79 -14.11 1.27
N LEU A 47 0.00 -14.81 0.45
CA LEU A 47 0.25 -14.92 -0.99
C LEU A 47 0.15 -13.56 -1.70
N MET A 48 -0.85 -12.75 -1.37
CA MET A 48 -1.00 -11.40 -1.93
C MET A 48 0.21 -10.53 -1.59
N ALA A 49 0.64 -10.52 -0.32
CA ALA A 49 1.81 -9.77 0.12
C ALA A 49 3.10 -10.21 -0.59
N ILE A 50 3.30 -11.52 -0.79
CA ILE A 50 4.46 -12.05 -1.52
C ILE A 50 4.39 -11.70 -3.01
N TYR A 51 3.20 -11.68 -3.61
CA TYR A 51 3.01 -11.29 -4.99
C TYR A 51 3.31 -9.80 -5.23
N GLU A 52 2.98 -8.94 -4.27
CA GLU A 52 3.36 -7.52 -4.28
C GLU A 52 4.89 -7.32 -4.19
N LEU A 53 5.57 -8.10 -3.35
CA LEU A 53 7.03 -8.05 -3.21
C LEU A 53 7.78 -8.39 -4.50
N LYS A 54 7.20 -9.25 -5.34
CA LYS A 54 7.76 -9.64 -6.64
C LYS A 54 7.58 -8.57 -7.72
N GLN A 55 6.56 -7.73 -7.61
CA GLN A 55 6.27 -6.70 -8.60
C GLN A 55 7.27 -5.53 -8.50
N ARG A 56 7.37 -4.74 -9.57
CA ARG A 56 8.10 -3.47 -9.52
C ARG A 56 7.48 -2.59 -8.42
N PRO A 57 8.26 -1.79 -7.67
CA PRO A 57 7.75 -0.82 -6.70
C PRO A 57 6.76 0.15 -7.38
N THR A 58 5.49 -0.22 -7.36
CA THR A 58 4.39 0.51 -8.00
C THR A 58 3.11 0.41 -7.15
N THR A 59 3.12 -0.44 -6.13
CA THR A 59 1.97 -0.74 -5.27
C THR A 59 2.40 -0.86 -3.81
N SER A 60 1.66 -0.17 -2.93
CA SER A 60 1.49 -0.31 -1.48
C SER A 60 2.68 -0.48 -0.52
N LEU A 61 3.73 -1.22 -0.88
CA LEU A 61 4.80 -1.59 0.06
C LEU A 61 6.03 -0.70 -0.06
N THR A 62 6.32 -0.19 -1.26
CA THR A 62 7.47 0.69 -1.46
C THR A 62 7.08 2.16 -1.56
N PRO A 63 7.79 3.05 -0.85
CA PRO A 63 7.61 4.47 -1.01
C PRO A 63 8.30 4.99 -2.25
N THR A 64 7.51 5.38 -3.23
CA THR A 64 7.98 6.36 -4.20
C THR A 64 8.15 7.67 -3.43
N VAL A 65 9.38 8.13 -3.25
CA VAL A 65 9.63 9.52 -2.81
C VAL A 65 9.05 10.42 -3.88
N VAL A 66 7.87 10.97 -3.62
CA VAL A 66 7.23 11.92 -4.51
C VAL A 66 7.89 13.28 -4.28
N ARG A 67 8.91 13.59 -5.07
CA ARG A 67 9.40 14.96 -5.21
C ARG A 67 8.63 15.63 -6.34
N THR A 68 7.65 16.46 -6.00
CA THR A 68 7.09 17.44 -6.93
C THR A 68 8.09 18.57 -7.12
N LEU A 69 8.92 18.47 -8.16
CA LEU A 69 9.69 19.59 -8.69
C LEU A 69 8.79 20.38 -9.65
N GLY A 70 7.81 21.09 -9.12
CA GLY A 70 6.94 21.95 -9.92
C GLY A 70 5.51 22.05 -9.39
N ASN A 71 4.98 23.27 -9.38
CA ASN A 71 3.63 23.61 -8.96
C ASN A 71 2.59 23.26 -10.05
N ASN A 72 2.72 22.10 -10.69
CA ASN A 72 1.94 21.72 -11.87
C ASN A 72 0.64 20.95 -11.53
N GLN A 73 0.30 20.91 -10.24
CA GLN A 73 -0.96 20.37 -9.74
C GLN A 73 -2.14 21.19 -10.26
N MET A 74 -3.20 20.51 -10.69
CA MET A 74 -4.45 21.12 -11.08
C MET A 74 -5.55 20.82 -10.07
N ASP A 75 -6.30 21.84 -9.68
CA ASP A 75 -7.47 21.68 -8.84
C ASP A 75 -8.73 21.56 -9.69
N VAL A 76 -9.39 20.41 -9.62
CA VAL A 76 -10.60 20.09 -10.39
C VAL A 76 -11.79 20.02 -9.45
N ARG A 77 -12.86 20.76 -9.75
CA ARG A 77 -14.14 20.56 -9.06
C ARG A 77 -14.77 19.29 -9.59
N CYS A 78 -15.08 18.37 -8.70
CA CYS A 78 -15.75 17.13 -9.05
C CYS A 78 -16.85 16.80 -8.06
N ILE A 79 -17.77 15.98 -8.52
CA ILE A 79 -18.81 15.40 -7.69
C ILE A 79 -18.42 13.94 -7.49
N ILE A 80 -18.26 13.54 -6.24
CA ILE A 80 -17.98 12.15 -5.87
C ILE A 80 -19.18 11.56 -5.16
N SER A 81 -19.43 10.27 -5.37
CA SER A 81 -20.49 9.54 -4.67
C SER A 81 -19.89 8.34 -3.96
N THR A 82 -20.33 8.10 -2.73
CA THR A 82 -19.99 6.89 -1.99
C THR A 82 -20.64 5.68 -2.64
N THR A 83 -19.96 4.54 -2.65
CA THR A 83 -20.45 3.33 -3.32
C THR A 83 -21.46 2.55 -2.48
N ASP A 84 -21.47 2.75 -1.17
CA ASP A 84 -22.30 2.08 -0.18
C ASP A 84 -23.57 2.87 0.16
N THR A 85 -23.45 4.17 0.44
CA THR A 85 -24.60 5.03 0.81
C THR A 85 -25.17 5.83 -0.37
N LEU A 86 -24.45 5.89 -1.51
CA LEU A 86 -24.78 6.72 -2.68
C LEU A 86 -24.88 8.23 -2.35
N GLU A 87 -24.34 8.64 -1.20
CA GLU A 87 -24.24 10.03 -0.81
C GLU A 87 -23.25 10.76 -1.71
N THR A 88 -23.59 11.98 -2.08
CA THR A 88 -22.89 12.74 -3.10
C THR A 88 -22.30 14.02 -2.52
N PHE A 89 -21.04 14.31 -2.85
CA PHE A 89 -20.28 15.43 -2.32
C PHE A 89 -19.63 16.21 -3.45
N GLU A 90 -19.78 17.53 -3.43
CA GLU A 90 -18.99 18.42 -4.27
C GLU A 90 -17.63 18.66 -3.59
N VAL A 91 -16.56 18.28 -4.26
CA VAL A 91 -15.20 18.35 -3.72
C VAL A 91 -14.23 18.98 -4.71
N LYS A 92 -13.09 19.44 -4.18
CA LYS A 92 -11.94 19.86 -4.98
C LYS A 92 -10.93 18.73 -5.00
N ALA A 93 -10.81 18.04 -6.13
CA ALA A 93 -9.81 17.00 -6.32
C ALA A 93 -8.50 17.60 -6.86
N LEU A 94 -7.38 17.01 -6.44
CA LEU A 94 -6.05 17.39 -6.91
C LEU A 94 -5.61 16.41 -8.00
N LEU A 95 -5.41 16.91 -9.22
CA LEU A 95 -4.89 16.15 -10.35
C LEU A 95 -3.41 16.49 -10.55
N ASP A 96 -2.60 15.48 -10.85
CA ASP A 96 -1.14 15.60 -11.02
C ASP A 96 -0.43 16.19 -9.78
N SER A 97 -0.94 15.88 -8.59
CA SER A 97 -0.36 16.28 -7.29
C SER A 97 0.92 15.50 -6.92
N GLY A 98 1.38 14.61 -7.80
CA GLY A 98 2.44 13.64 -7.51
C GLY A 98 1.96 12.41 -6.72
N CYS A 99 0.68 12.31 -6.34
CA CYS A 99 0.17 11.12 -5.66
C CYS A 99 0.26 9.88 -6.57
N THR A 100 0.92 8.81 -6.08
CA THR A 100 1.08 7.54 -6.83
C THR A 100 -0.18 6.66 -6.76
N GLY A 101 -1.24 7.11 -6.10
CA GLY A 101 -2.51 6.39 -5.99
C GLY A 101 -3.71 7.35 -5.89
N SER A 102 -4.90 6.79 -5.77
CA SER A 102 -6.09 7.57 -5.40
C SER A 102 -6.18 7.64 -3.88
N CYS A 103 -6.12 8.84 -3.33
CA CYS A 103 -6.15 9.08 -1.89
C CYS A 103 -7.25 10.08 -1.54
N VAL A 104 -7.83 9.92 -0.35
CA VAL A 104 -8.79 10.86 0.21
C VAL A 104 -8.19 11.48 1.47
N ASN A 105 -8.46 12.77 1.71
CA ASN A 105 -7.99 13.44 2.92
C ASN A 105 -8.67 12.81 4.16
N ARG A 106 -7.88 12.46 5.17
CA ARG A 106 -8.37 11.87 6.42
C ARG A 106 -9.40 12.76 7.14
N GLU A 107 -9.18 14.07 7.19
CA GLU A 107 -10.13 15.01 7.81
C GLU A 107 -11.47 15.03 7.05
N PHE A 108 -11.45 14.83 5.73
CA PHE A 108 -12.67 14.74 4.93
C PHE A 108 -13.48 13.49 5.29
N VAL A 109 -12.80 12.35 5.47
CA VAL A 109 -13.40 11.08 5.91
C VAL A 109 -14.04 11.24 7.29
N GLU A 110 -13.30 11.80 8.25
CA GLU A 110 -13.77 11.98 9.63
C GLU A 110 -14.96 12.96 9.70
N LYS A 111 -14.89 14.07 8.96
CA LYS A 111 -15.95 15.09 8.91
C LYS A 111 -17.27 14.55 8.34
N HIS A 112 -17.20 13.77 7.28
CA HIS A 112 -18.39 13.21 6.61
C HIS A 112 -18.76 11.80 7.12
N ARG A 113 -18.02 11.28 8.11
CA ARG A 113 -18.24 9.95 8.72
C ARG A 113 -18.32 8.84 7.67
N LEU A 114 -17.44 8.89 6.66
CA LEU A 114 -17.41 7.89 5.61
C LEU A 114 -17.01 6.53 6.19
N ASN A 115 -17.62 5.47 5.68
CA ASN A 115 -17.29 4.11 6.10
C ASN A 115 -15.87 3.73 5.62
N THR A 116 -15.05 3.24 6.54
CA THR A 116 -13.68 2.80 6.24
C THR A 116 -13.44 1.39 6.76
N THR A 117 -12.77 0.57 5.95
CA THR A 117 -12.25 -0.74 6.39
C THR A 117 -10.74 -0.62 6.60
N PRO A 118 -10.21 -0.99 7.77
CA PRO A 118 -8.76 -0.98 7.98
C PRO A 118 -8.09 -1.95 7.02
N LEU A 119 -6.98 -1.51 6.41
CA LEU A 119 -6.16 -2.40 5.59
C LEU A 119 -5.49 -3.45 6.49
N PRO A 120 -5.28 -4.69 6.00
CA PRO A 120 -4.54 -5.71 6.74
C PRO A 120 -3.13 -5.26 7.13
N ARG A 121 -2.52 -4.35 6.36
CA ARG A 121 -1.21 -3.74 6.62
C ARG A 121 -1.24 -2.24 6.31
N PRO A 122 -0.65 -1.38 7.16
CA PRO A 122 -0.50 0.04 6.85
C PRO A 122 0.32 0.25 5.58
N ILE A 123 -0.10 1.21 4.76
CA ILE A 123 0.67 1.70 3.61
C ILE A 123 1.55 2.85 4.12
N PRO A 124 2.88 2.69 4.17
CA PRO A 124 3.74 3.75 4.67
C PRO A 124 3.80 4.91 3.65
N VAL A 125 3.46 6.13 4.12
CA VAL A 125 3.49 7.35 3.32
C VAL A 125 4.75 8.14 3.64
N TYR A 126 5.55 8.45 2.62
CA TYR A 126 6.79 9.22 2.77
C TYR A 126 6.59 10.56 2.08
N ASN A 127 6.21 11.55 2.88
CA ASN A 127 6.16 12.94 2.43
C ASN A 127 7.61 13.43 2.30
N ALA A 128 7.96 13.94 1.12
CA ALA A 128 9.29 14.51 0.85
C ALA A 128 9.45 15.90 1.48
#